data_AF-A0A8S3I8R1-F1
#
_entry.id   AF-A0A8S3I8R1-F1
#
_cell.length_a   1.000
_cell.length_b   1.000
_cell.length_c   1.000
_cell.angle_alpha   90.00
_cell.angle_beta   90.00
_cell.angle_gamma   90.00
#
_symmetry.space_group_name_H-M   'P 1'
#
loop_
_entity.id
_entity.type
_entity.pdbx_description
1 polymer ?
#
loop_
_entity_poly.entity_id
_entity_poly.type
_entity_poly.pdbx_seq_one_letter_code
_entity_poly.pdbx_strand_id
1 'polypeptide(L)'
;MCNIELPNPIILLMCFSLALNSFEQLCINYANENLQQFFVHHIFKLEQEEYNNEHINWKHIAFEDNQRILDLIAIKSMNIIALIDEESRFPKGTDRSLCDKLHVNHSKNDNFIPRKTDNIISFGIRHFAGNVYYDCENFLEKNRDTFSQDLMKLLQETKSKFLRNLFLNEFQIGTETRKRAPSLGTQFKKSLDSLMNILSACQPFFIRCIKPNEYKAPNNFDRALVCRQLRYSGMMETISIRRKGYPIRHLFRD
;
A
#
# COMPACT_ATOMS: atom_id res chain seq x y z
N MET A 1 -13.59 25.90 -16.03
CA MET A 1 -13.63 24.89 -14.94
C MET A 1 -14.68 23.86 -15.33
N CYS A 2 -14.27 22.72 -15.90
CA CYS A 2 -15.21 21.64 -16.17
C CYS A 2 -15.49 20.94 -14.83
N ASN A 3 -16.70 21.15 -14.30
CA ASN A 3 -17.26 20.29 -13.28
C ASN A 3 -17.55 18.94 -13.93
N ILE A 4 -16.61 18.01 -13.82
CA ILE A 4 -16.87 16.61 -14.12
C ILE A 4 -17.38 16.02 -12.82
N GLU A 5 -18.70 15.95 -12.68
CA GLU A 5 -19.32 15.02 -11.74
C GLU A 5 -18.99 13.62 -12.25
N LEU A 6 -17.99 12.98 -11.65
CA LEU A 6 -17.63 11.60 -11.97
C LEU A 6 -18.46 10.68 -11.07
N PRO A 7 -19.43 9.91 -11.62
CA PRO A 7 -20.29 9.01 -10.82
C PRO A 7 -19.54 7.76 -10.32
N ASN A 8 -18.24 7.64 -10.60
CA ASN A 8 -17.43 6.46 -10.37
C ASN A 8 -16.15 6.81 -9.59
N PRO A 9 -15.64 5.89 -8.75
CA PRO A 9 -14.47 6.14 -7.91
C PRO A 9 -13.23 6.46 -8.77
N ILE A 10 -12.55 7.54 -8.42
CA ILE A 10 -11.27 7.95 -9.01
C ILE A 10 -10.14 7.41 -8.12
N ILE A 11 -9.28 6.58 -8.69
CA ILE A 11 -8.11 6.09 -7.96
C ILE A 11 -6.91 6.98 -8.29
N LEU A 12 -6.41 7.67 -7.27
CA LEU A 12 -5.18 8.47 -7.33
C LEU A 12 -4.01 7.64 -6.78
N LEU A 13 -3.16 7.11 -7.65
CA LEU A 13 -1.92 6.44 -7.23
C LEU A 13 -0.79 7.45 -7.09
N MET A 14 -0.31 7.66 -5.87
CA MET A 14 0.86 8.50 -5.58
C MET A 14 2.04 7.63 -5.13
N CYS A 15 3.15 7.71 -5.84
CA CYS A 15 4.39 7.03 -5.49
C CYS A 15 5.21 7.91 -4.53
N PHE A 16 5.12 7.65 -3.23
CA PHE A 16 5.95 8.31 -2.23
C PHE A 16 7.15 7.42 -1.89
N SER A 17 8.33 7.80 -2.34
CA SER A 17 9.59 7.33 -1.76
C SER A 17 10.21 8.50 -1.02
N LEU A 18 10.29 8.39 0.30
CA LEU A 18 10.87 9.41 1.16
C LEU A 18 12.34 9.08 1.47
N ALA A 19 13.08 10.08 1.94
CA ALA A 19 14.47 9.90 2.38
C ALA A 19 14.57 8.91 3.57
N LEU A 20 13.54 8.86 4.41
CA LEU A 20 13.39 7.92 5.52
C LEU A 20 12.00 7.29 5.43
N ASN A 21 11.93 5.99 5.20
CA ASN A 21 10.67 5.24 5.15
C ASN A 21 10.52 4.49 6.46
N SER A 22 9.42 4.73 7.18
CA SER A 22 9.11 4.05 8.43
C SER A 22 7.79 3.25 8.30
N PHE A 23 7.17 2.88 9.41
CA PHE A 23 5.97 2.02 9.45
C PHE A 23 4.81 2.60 8.62
N GLU A 24 4.59 3.91 8.68
CA GLU A 24 3.53 4.59 7.94
C GLU A 24 3.75 4.44 6.42
N GLN A 25 5.00 4.53 5.98
CA GLN A 25 5.33 4.35 4.57
C GLN A 25 5.19 2.90 4.13
N LEU A 26 5.43 1.93 5.02
CA LEU A 26 5.13 0.51 4.75
C LEU A 26 3.63 0.31 4.51
N CYS A 27 2.77 0.91 5.34
CA CYS A 27 1.31 0.86 5.15
C CYS A 27 0.88 1.51 3.82
N ILE A 28 1.42 2.70 3.50
CA ILE A 28 1.16 3.39 2.23
C ILE A 28 1.58 2.51 1.05
N ASN A 29 2.77 1.93 1.10
CA ASN A 29 3.27 1.08 0.02
C ASN A 29 2.48 -0.23 -0.09
N TYR A 30 2.02 -0.80 1.02
CA TYR A 30 1.11 -1.95 1.00
C TYR A 30 -0.22 -1.63 0.30
N ALA A 31 -0.82 -0.48 0.58
CA ALA A 31 -2.02 -0.03 -0.14
C ALA A 31 -1.74 0.19 -1.63
N ASN A 32 -0.61 0.81 -1.97
CA ASN A 32 -0.21 1.01 -3.37
C ASN A 32 -0.03 -0.31 -4.11
N GLU A 33 0.55 -1.35 -3.49
CA GLU A 33 0.67 -2.67 -4.10
C GLU A 33 -0.72 -3.31 -4.37
N ASN A 34 -1.68 -3.18 -3.44
CA ASN A 34 -3.04 -3.69 -3.67
C ASN A 34 -3.75 -2.94 -4.81
N LEU A 35 -3.65 -1.61 -4.82
CA LEU A 35 -4.24 -0.77 -5.87
C LEU A 35 -3.59 -1.05 -7.23
N GLN A 36 -2.28 -1.28 -7.26
CA GLN A 36 -1.57 -1.64 -8.48
C GLN A 36 -1.99 -3.02 -8.98
N GLN A 37 -2.13 -4.02 -8.09
CA GLN A 37 -2.64 -5.34 -8.45
C GLN A 37 -4.03 -5.23 -9.05
N PHE A 38 -4.93 -4.51 -8.39
CA PHE A 38 -6.29 -4.29 -8.84
C PHE A 38 -6.35 -3.58 -10.20
N PHE A 39 -5.56 -2.52 -10.38
CA PHE A 39 -5.46 -1.80 -11.65
C PHE A 39 -5.05 -2.73 -12.80
N VAL A 40 -3.99 -3.52 -12.60
CA VAL A 40 -3.48 -4.44 -13.62
C VAL A 40 -4.57 -5.45 -13.99
N HIS A 41 -5.17 -6.12 -13.00
CA HIS A 41 -6.25 -7.09 -13.23
C HIS A 41 -7.47 -6.47 -13.94
N HIS A 42 -7.85 -5.25 -13.56
CA HIS A 42 -8.99 -4.57 -14.15
C HIS A 42 -8.74 -4.19 -15.61
N ILE A 43 -7.57 -3.64 -15.94
CA ILE A 43 -7.17 -3.33 -17.32
C ILE A 43 -7.15 -4.59 -18.19
N PHE A 44 -6.65 -5.70 -17.64
CA PHE A 44 -6.66 -6.98 -18.35
C PHE A 44 -8.08 -7.48 -18.61
N LYS A 45 -8.95 -7.45 -17.61
CA LYS A 45 -10.34 -7.87 -17.76
C LYS A 45 -11.05 -7.07 -18.87
N LEU A 46 -10.89 -5.75 -18.87
CA LEU A 46 -11.46 -4.88 -19.91
C LEU A 46 -10.94 -5.20 -21.31
N GLU A 47 -9.63 -5.45 -21.47
CA GLU A 47 -9.07 -5.86 -22.77
C GLU A 47 -9.62 -7.21 -23.25
N GLN A 48 -9.79 -8.18 -22.33
CA GLN A 48 -10.34 -9.50 -22.68
C GLN A 48 -11.82 -9.43 -23.08
N GLU A 49 -12.61 -8.64 -22.34
CA GLU A 49 -14.03 -8.41 -22.68
C GLU A 49 -14.16 -7.81 -24.08
N GLU A 50 -13.31 -6.85 -24.43
CA GLU A 50 -13.31 -6.26 -25.78
C GLU A 50 -12.97 -7.30 -26.87
N TYR A 51 -11.90 -8.08 -26.69
CA TYR A 51 -11.53 -9.11 -27.69
C TYR A 51 -12.61 -10.17 -27.85
N ASN A 52 -13.32 -10.52 -26.78
CA ASN A 52 -14.44 -11.45 -26.84
C ASN A 52 -15.63 -10.84 -27.61
N ASN A 53 -15.92 -9.55 -27.40
CA ASN A 53 -16.98 -8.82 -28.11
C ASN A 53 -16.69 -8.71 -29.61
N GLU A 54 -15.43 -8.50 -29.99
CA GLU A 54 -15.00 -8.42 -31.40
C GLU A 54 -14.71 -9.81 -32.02
N HIS A 55 -14.92 -10.89 -31.27
CA HIS A 55 -14.61 -12.27 -31.68
C HIS A 55 -13.16 -12.46 -32.17
N ILE A 56 -12.22 -11.73 -31.58
CA ILE A 56 -10.79 -11.81 -31.91
C ILE A 56 -10.18 -13.02 -31.20
N ASN A 57 -9.46 -13.85 -31.96
CA ASN A 57 -8.73 -14.98 -31.39
C ASN A 57 -7.44 -14.48 -30.71
N TRP A 58 -7.51 -14.19 -29.41
CA TRP A 58 -6.37 -13.68 -28.64
C TRP A 58 -5.68 -14.80 -27.83
N LYS A 59 -4.36 -14.70 -27.67
CA LYS A 59 -3.58 -15.63 -26.83
C LYS A 59 -3.43 -15.06 -25.43
N HIS A 60 -3.47 -15.92 -24.42
CA HIS A 60 -3.26 -15.53 -23.03
C HIS A 60 -1.92 -14.77 -22.86
N ILE A 61 -2.00 -13.47 -22.54
CA ILE A 61 -0.82 -12.64 -22.28
C ILE A 61 -0.42 -12.87 -20.82
N ALA A 62 0.72 -13.53 -20.61
CA ALA A 62 1.29 -13.66 -19.27
C ALA A 62 1.68 -12.27 -18.72
N PHE A 63 1.22 -11.96 -17.51
CA PHE A 63 1.54 -10.72 -16.80
C PHE A 63 2.32 -11.01 -15.52
N GLU A 64 3.11 -10.02 -15.09
CA GLU A 64 3.88 -10.10 -13.86
C GLU A 64 2.99 -9.65 -12.70
N ASP A 65 2.55 -10.63 -11.90
CA ASP A 65 1.72 -10.42 -10.72
C ASP A 65 2.59 -10.05 -9.51
N ASN A 66 2.16 -9.05 -8.74
CA ASN A 66 2.79 -8.63 -7.50
C ASN A 66 2.26 -9.40 -6.26
N GLN A 67 1.48 -10.47 -6.44
CA GLN A 67 0.97 -11.30 -5.35
C GLN A 67 2.06 -11.75 -4.36
N ARG A 68 3.27 -12.08 -4.83
CA ARG A 68 4.40 -12.47 -3.96
C ARG A 68 4.80 -11.37 -2.98
N ILE A 69 4.65 -10.11 -3.38
CA ILE A 69 4.93 -8.94 -2.54
C ILE A 69 3.82 -8.77 -1.51
N LEU A 70 2.56 -8.90 -1.92
CA LEU A 70 1.41 -8.84 -1.00
C LEU A 70 1.42 -9.97 0.04
N ASP A 71 1.80 -11.18 -0.38
CA ASP A 71 2.03 -12.35 0.46
C ASP A 71 3.09 -12.09 1.53
N LEU A 72 4.23 -11.51 1.13
CA LEU A 72 5.30 -11.14 2.04
C LEU A 72 4.86 -10.06 3.03
N ILE A 73 4.12 -9.05 2.59
CA ILE A 73 3.78 -7.90 3.45
C ILE A 73 2.67 -8.25 4.44
N ALA A 74 1.55 -8.84 3.99
CA ALA A 74 0.35 -8.94 4.84
C ALA A 74 -0.60 -10.13 4.59
N ILE A 75 -0.43 -10.91 3.51
CA ILE A 75 -1.40 -11.97 3.17
C ILE A 75 -0.99 -13.34 3.74
N LYS A 76 0.23 -13.81 3.47
CA LYS A 76 0.64 -15.18 3.84
C LYS A 76 0.94 -15.28 5.35
N SER A 77 0.90 -16.48 5.92
CA SER A 77 1.36 -16.70 7.31
C SER A 77 2.80 -16.19 7.50
N MET A 78 3.12 -15.70 8.70
CA MET A 78 4.43 -15.14 9.04
C MET A 78 4.84 -13.98 8.12
N ASN A 79 3.88 -13.22 7.59
CA ASN A 79 4.15 -12.00 6.84
C ASN A 79 4.71 -10.88 7.74
N ILE A 80 5.22 -9.82 7.11
CA ILE A 80 5.84 -8.68 7.80
C ILE A 80 4.89 -8.06 8.84
N ILE A 81 3.64 -7.74 8.48
CA ILE A 81 2.66 -7.15 9.42
C ILE A 81 2.38 -8.09 10.60
N ALA A 82 2.25 -9.39 10.36
CA ALA A 82 2.02 -10.38 11.40
C ALA A 82 3.21 -10.47 12.37
N LEU A 83 4.45 -10.40 11.87
CA LEU A 83 5.65 -10.39 12.70
C LEU A 83 5.77 -9.08 13.50
N ILE A 84 5.40 -7.94 12.93
CA ILE A 84 5.32 -6.67 13.64
C ILE A 84 4.27 -6.76 14.76
N ASP A 85 3.09 -7.32 14.48
CA ASP A 85 2.01 -7.49 15.45
C ASP A 85 2.38 -8.40 16.62
N GLU A 86 3.04 -9.52 16.32
CA GLU A 86 3.53 -10.46 17.32
C GLU A 86 4.58 -9.79 18.22
N GLU A 87 5.58 -9.14 17.63
CA GLU A 87 6.66 -8.50 18.38
C GLU A 87 6.16 -7.26 19.16
N SER A 88 5.14 -6.56 18.65
CA SER A 88 4.50 -5.44 19.33
C SER A 88 3.83 -5.87 20.63
N ARG A 89 3.32 -7.11 20.70
CA ARG A 89 2.68 -7.68 21.89
C ARG A 89 3.67 -8.36 22.82
N PHE A 90 4.90 -8.63 22.37
CA PHE A 90 5.91 -9.29 23.17
C PHE A 90 6.46 -8.34 24.25
N PRO A 91 6.42 -8.70 25.55
CA PRO A 91 6.81 -7.79 26.63
C PRO A 91 8.26 -7.30 26.58
N LYS A 92 9.16 -8.07 25.97
CA LYS A 92 10.58 -7.73 25.76
C LYS A 92 10.90 -7.49 24.28
N GLY A 93 9.89 -7.24 23.45
CA GLY A 93 10.05 -6.99 22.02
C GLY A 93 10.71 -5.63 21.80
N THR A 94 11.70 -5.60 20.92
CA THR A 94 12.44 -4.40 20.53
C THR A 94 12.44 -4.29 19.01
N ASP A 95 12.60 -3.08 18.46
CA ASP A 95 12.72 -2.90 17.00
C ASP A 95 13.90 -3.70 16.43
N ARG A 96 14.92 -3.95 17.25
CA ARG A 96 16.05 -4.81 16.90
C ARG A 96 15.63 -6.26 16.73
N SER A 97 14.97 -6.83 17.74
CA SER A 97 14.50 -8.21 17.70
C SER A 97 13.46 -8.42 16.59
N LEU A 98 12.62 -7.42 16.30
CA LEU A 98 11.77 -7.40 15.12
C LEU A 98 12.61 -7.55 13.83
N CYS A 99 13.61 -6.70 13.65
CA CYS A 99 14.44 -6.71 12.45
C CYS A 99 15.17 -8.06 12.26
N ASP A 100 15.68 -8.63 13.35
CA ASP A 100 16.31 -9.95 13.35
C ASP A 100 15.31 -11.06 12.98
N LYS A 101 14.10 -11.02 13.56
CA LYS A 101 13.01 -11.96 13.25
C LYS A 101 12.59 -11.87 11.78
N LEU A 102 12.46 -10.67 11.22
CA LEU A 102 12.16 -10.47 9.79
C LEU A 102 13.25 -11.08 8.90
N HIS A 103 14.52 -10.88 9.24
CA HIS A 103 15.65 -11.41 8.47
C HIS A 103 15.69 -12.95 8.50
N VAL A 104 15.49 -13.56 9.66
CA VAL A 104 15.45 -15.03 9.82
C VAL A 104 14.32 -15.65 8.99
N ASN A 105 13.13 -15.04 9.00
CA ASN A 105 11.96 -15.58 8.31
C ASN A 105 11.99 -15.34 6.79
N HIS A 106 12.61 -14.25 6.31
CA HIS A 106 12.44 -13.81 4.93
C HIS A 106 13.73 -13.62 4.12
N SER A 107 14.92 -13.87 4.68
CA SER A 107 16.20 -13.73 3.94
C SER A 107 16.28 -14.52 2.63
N LYS A 108 15.52 -15.61 2.49
CA LYS A 108 15.43 -16.45 1.28
C LYS A 108 14.33 -16.03 0.30
N ASN A 109 13.45 -15.10 0.71
CA ASN A 109 12.39 -14.61 -0.16
C ASN A 109 12.99 -13.60 -1.14
N ASP A 110 12.72 -13.80 -2.43
CA ASP A 110 13.17 -12.88 -3.47
C ASP A 110 12.78 -11.43 -3.13
N ASN A 111 11.51 -11.16 -2.82
CA ASN A 111 11.04 -9.80 -2.61
C ASN A 111 11.55 -9.14 -1.30
N PHE A 112 12.29 -9.86 -0.46
CA PHE A 112 12.90 -9.32 0.76
C PHE A 112 14.38 -8.99 0.53
N ILE A 113 14.80 -7.81 0.98
CA ILE A 113 16.20 -7.36 0.92
C ILE A 113 16.74 -7.37 2.36
N PRO A 114 17.72 -8.24 2.66
CA PRO A 114 18.32 -8.26 3.98
C PRO A 114 19.14 -6.99 4.25
N ARG A 115 19.33 -6.65 5.54
CA ARG A 115 20.25 -5.60 5.95
C ARG A 115 21.68 -5.90 5.47
N LYS A 116 22.44 -4.86 5.15
CA LYS A 116 23.84 -4.99 4.70
C LYS A 116 24.82 -5.23 5.86
N THR A 117 24.52 -4.69 7.02
CA THR A 117 25.40 -4.71 8.19
C THR A 117 24.59 -4.91 9.46
N ASP A 118 25.14 -5.62 10.43
CA ASP A 118 24.47 -5.87 11.71
C ASP A 118 24.23 -4.62 12.55
N ASN A 119 24.87 -3.49 12.31
CA ASN A 119 24.57 -2.27 13.09
C ASN A 119 23.33 -1.52 12.59
N ILE A 120 22.79 -1.88 11.41
CA ILE A 120 21.65 -1.18 10.80
C ILE A 120 20.36 -1.94 11.10
N ILE A 121 19.42 -1.27 11.77
CA ILE A 121 18.10 -1.82 12.09
C ILE A 121 17.13 -1.47 10.95
N SER A 122 17.33 -2.06 9.78
CA SER A 122 16.50 -1.80 8.60
C SER A 122 16.28 -3.08 7.81
N PHE A 123 15.21 -3.12 7.01
CA PHE A 123 15.02 -4.13 5.98
C PHE A 123 14.58 -3.45 4.69
N GLY A 124 14.75 -4.14 3.56
CA GLY A 124 14.20 -3.65 2.29
C GLY A 124 13.17 -4.60 1.72
N ILE A 125 12.30 -4.06 0.88
CA ILE A 125 11.37 -4.83 0.06
C ILE A 125 11.58 -4.42 -1.40
N ARG A 126 11.62 -5.41 -2.30
CA ARG A 126 11.53 -5.21 -3.75
C ARG A 126 10.06 -5.05 -4.12
N HIS A 127 9.58 -3.81 -4.07
CA HIS A 127 8.23 -3.42 -4.49
C HIS A 127 8.10 -3.46 -6.01
N PHE A 128 6.86 -3.43 -6.52
CA PHE A 128 6.60 -3.28 -7.96
C PHE A 128 7.26 -2.00 -8.51
N ALA A 129 7.19 -0.91 -7.74
CA ALA A 129 7.83 0.37 -8.05
C ALA A 129 9.35 0.39 -7.82
N GLY A 130 9.97 -0.71 -7.40
CA GLY A 130 11.41 -0.79 -7.13
C GLY A 130 11.75 -0.97 -5.65
N ASN A 131 13.03 -0.84 -5.31
CA ASN A 131 13.52 -1.18 -3.98
C ASN A 131 13.23 -0.05 -2.98
N VAL A 132 12.60 -0.39 -1.85
CA VAL A 132 12.38 0.54 -0.74
C VAL A 132 13.02 -0.05 0.52
N TYR A 133 13.75 0.79 1.24
CA TYR A 133 14.36 0.44 2.53
C TYR A 133 13.58 1.12 3.65
N TYR A 134 13.24 0.34 4.67
CA TYR A 134 12.49 0.75 5.84
C TYR A 134 13.41 0.70 7.06
N ASP A 135 13.45 1.81 7.80
CA ASP A 135 14.10 1.89 9.09
C ASP A 135 13.15 1.36 10.16
N CYS A 136 13.54 0.32 10.88
CA CYS A 136 12.71 -0.31 11.91
C CYS A 136 12.56 0.55 13.16
N GLU A 137 13.32 1.64 13.32
CA GLU A 137 13.24 2.48 14.50
C GLU A 137 11.80 2.94 14.80
N ASN A 138 11.34 2.68 16.03
CA ASN A 138 9.99 2.94 16.54
C ASN A 138 8.85 2.21 15.81
N PHE A 139 9.12 1.15 15.05
CA PHE A 139 8.07 0.37 14.38
C PHE A 139 7.07 -0.21 15.38
N LEU A 140 7.55 -0.81 16.46
CA LEU A 140 6.68 -1.47 17.43
C LEU A 140 5.80 -0.47 18.17
N GLU A 141 6.34 0.70 18.52
CA GLU A 141 5.58 1.76 19.17
C GLU A 141 4.48 2.28 18.24
N LYS A 142 4.83 2.61 16.99
CA LYS A 142 3.88 3.09 15.97
C LYS A 142 2.75 2.09 15.70
N ASN A 143 3.05 0.79 15.69
CA ASN A 143 2.04 -0.23 15.45
C ASN A 143 1.10 -0.49 16.64
N ARG A 144 1.54 -0.19 17.88
CA ARG A 144 0.72 -0.41 19.08
C ARG A 144 -0.52 0.49 19.10
N ASP A 145 -0.46 1.70 18.54
CA ASP A 145 -1.58 2.65 18.37
C ASP A 145 -2.53 2.69 19.58
N THR A 146 -1.94 2.86 20.76
CA THR A 146 -2.66 2.96 22.03
C THR A 146 -2.32 4.25 22.73
N PHE A 147 -3.35 4.96 23.20
CA PHE A 147 -3.18 6.06 24.14
C PHE A 147 -2.51 5.59 25.43
N SER A 148 -1.64 6.43 25.99
CA SER A 148 -1.10 6.20 27.32
C SER A 148 -2.24 6.11 28.35
N GLN A 149 -2.03 5.30 29.38
CA GLN A 149 -3.04 5.13 30.43
C GLN A 149 -3.33 6.46 31.14
N ASP A 150 -2.32 7.31 31.29
CA ASP A 150 -2.44 8.61 31.95
C ASP A 150 -3.27 9.60 31.12
N LEU A 151 -3.08 9.62 29.79
CA LEU A 151 -3.92 10.42 28.91
C LEU A 151 -5.38 9.97 28.97
N MET A 152 -5.62 8.66 29.02
CA MET A 152 -6.97 8.12 29.13
C MET A 152 -7.64 8.49 30.44
N LYS A 153 -6.92 8.50 31.56
CA LYS A 153 -7.44 8.99 32.86
C LYS A 153 -7.79 10.48 32.78
N LEU A 154 -6.90 11.29 32.22
CA LEU A 154 -7.13 12.72 32.02
C LEU A 154 -8.39 12.99 31.16
N LEU A 155 -8.56 12.21 30.09
CA LEU A 155 -9.73 12.30 29.21
C LEU A 155 -11.03 11.87 29.91
N GLN A 156 -10.99 10.95 30.88
CA GLN A 156 -12.17 10.60 31.69
C GLN A 156 -12.56 11.73 32.65
N GLU A 157 -11.57 12.39 33.24
CA GLU A 157 -11.75 13.51 34.19
C GLU A 157 -12.12 14.84 33.51
N THR A 158 -12.01 14.92 32.18
CA THR A 158 -12.33 16.15 31.45
C THR A 158 -13.78 16.60 31.69
N LYS A 159 -13.96 17.91 31.88
CA LYS A 159 -15.28 18.55 32.02
C LYS A 159 -15.92 18.87 30.66
N SER A 160 -15.17 18.77 29.57
CA SER A 160 -15.67 19.03 28.22
C SER A 160 -16.55 17.88 27.73
N LYS A 161 -17.84 18.16 27.52
CA LYS A 161 -18.78 17.20 26.94
C LYS A 161 -18.37 16.75 25.54
N PHE A 162 -17.80 17.66 24.74
CA PHE A 162 -17.30 17.35 23.41
C PHE A 162 -16.18 16.30 23.44
N LEU A 163 -15.17 16.50 24.29
CA LEU A 163 -14.06 15.55 24.42
C LEU A 163 -14.54 14.20 24.96
N ARG A 164 -15.46 14.18 25.94
CA ARG A 164 -16.03 12.91 26.41
C ARG A 164 -16.75 12.16 25.30
N ASN A 165 -17.55 12.86 24.49
CA ASN A 165 -18.30 12.24 23.40
C ASN A 165 -17.37 11.71 22.29
N LEU A 166 -16.26 12.39 22.02
CA LEU A 166 -15.30 11.98 21.00
C LEU A 166 -14.61 10.65 21.33
N PHE A 167 -14.40 10.34 22.62
CA PHE A 167 -13.66 9.17 23.10
C PHE A 167 -14.52 8.10 23.79
N LEU A 168 -15.84 8.10 23.57
CA LEU A 168 -16.77 7.19 24.26
C LEU A 168 -16.42 5.72 24.07
N ASN A 169 -16.00 5.34 22.86
CA ASN A 169 -15.69 3.96 22.51
C ASN A 169 -14.39 3.51 23.21
N GLU A 170 -13.41 4.39 23.31
CA GLU A 170 -12.11 4.17 23.93
C GLU A 170 -12.22 4.03 25.45
N PHE A 171 -13.21 4.70 26.06
CA PHE A 171 -13.54 4.52 27.48
C PHE A 171 -14.21 3.17 27.77
N GLN A 172 -14.95 2.61 26.81
CA GLN A 172 -15.62 1.31 26.96
C GLN A 172 -14.65 0.12 26.82
N ILE A 173 -13.53 0.31 26.09
CA ILE A 173 -12.48 -0.70 26.00
C ILE A 173 -11.69 -0.73 27.31
N GLY A 174 -12.02 -1.69 28.18
CA GLY A 174 -11.32 -1.94 29.45
C GLY A 174 -9.82 -2.23 29.29
N THR A 175 -9.06 -2.06 30.36
CA THR A 175 -7.58 -2.20 30.38
C THR A 175 -7.09 -3.59 29.97
N GLU A 176 -7.80 -4.66 30.37
CA GLU A 176 -7.48 -6.04 29.96
C GLU A 176 -7.77 -6.30 28.47
N THR A 177 -8.85 -5.71 27.93
CA THR A 177 -9.18 -5.80 26.50
C THR A 177 -8.22 -5.02 25.60
N ARG A 178 -7.53 -3.99 26.11
CA ARG A 178 -6.52 -3.24 25.34
C ARG A 178 -5.28 -4.06 24.99
N LYS A 179 -4.89 -5.02 25.83
CA LYS A 179 -3.80 -5.97 25.50
C LYS A 179 -4.15 -6.87 24.29
N ARG A 180 -5.43 -7.02 23.99
CA ARG A 180 -5.97 -7.77 22.84
C ARG A 180 -6.49 -6.86 21.74
N ALA A 181 -6.29 -5.54 21.85
CA ALA A 181 -6.72 -4.61 20.84
C ALA A 181 -6.02 -4.95 19.50
N PRO A 182 -6.72 -4.77 18.37
CA PRO A 182 -6.10 -4.91 17.07
C PRO A 182 -5.03 -3.82 16.93
N SER A 183 -3.84 -4.21 16.47
CA SER A 183 -2.77 -3.27 16.14
C SER A 183 -3.17 -2.36 14.98
N LEU A 184 -2.43 -1.27 14.80
CA LEU A 184 -2.61 -0.38 13.66
C LEU A 184 -2.48 -1.13 12.33
N GLY A 185 -1.48 -2.02 12.21
CA GLY A 185 -1.30 -2.85 11.02
C GLY A 185 -2.50 -3.73 10.71
N THR A 186 -3.09 -4.38 11.73
CA THR A 186 -4.30 -5.18 11.59
C THR A 186 -5.52 -4.32 11.20
N GLN A 187 -5.70 -3.15 11.83
CA GLN A 187 -6.81 -2.24 11.53
C GLN A 187 -6.70 -1.64 10.12
N PHE A 188 -5.49 -1.26 9.72
CA PHE A 188 -5.18 -0.76 8.39
C PHE A 188 -5.50 -1.81 7.33
N LYS A 189 -5.04 -3.05 7.53
CA LYS A 189 -5.34 -4.17 6.63
C LYS A 189 -6.84 -4.37 6.44
N LYS A 190 -7.62 -4.42 7.54
CA LYS A 190 -9.09 -4.57 7.47
C LYS A 190 -9.75 -3.43 6.69
N SER A 191 -9.29 -2.20 6.90
CA SER A 191 -9.82 -1.02 6.21
C SER A 191 -9.50 -1.06 4.73
N LEU A 192 -8.27 -1.48 4.37
CA LEU A 192 -7.84 -1.66 3.00
C LEU A 192 -8.63 -2.78 2.30
N ASP A 193 -8.80 -3.94 2.94
CA ASP A 193 -9.60 -5.05 2.40
C ASP A 193 -11.04 -4.59 2.11
N SER A 194 -11.64 -3.82 3.03
CA SER A 194 -12.97 -3.24 2.81
C SER A 194 -13.01 -2.28 1.63
N LEU A 195 -11.98 -1.42 1.47
CA LEU A 195 -11.86 -0.52 0.33
C LEU A 195 -11.74 -1.30 -0.98
N MET A 196 -10.88 -2.32 -1.02
CA MET A 196 -10.67 -3.14 -2.22
C MET A 196 -11.95 -3.89 -2.64
N ASN A 197 -12.76 -4.34 -1.67
CA ASN A 197 -14.05 -4.96 -1.94
C ASN A 197 -15.07 -3.98 -2.56
N ILE A 198 -15.06 -2.71 -2.12
CA ILE A 198 -15.91 -1.68 -2.72
C ILE A 198 -15.45 -1.39 -4.15
N LEU A 199 -14.14 -1.24 -4.36
CA LEU A 199 -13.58 -0.95 -5.68
C LEU A 199 -13.84 -2.08 -6.69
N SER A 200 -13.79 -3.34 -6.26
CA SER A 200 -14.04 -4.49 -7.13
C SER A 200 -15.49 -4.64 -7.59
N ALA A 201 -16.44 -4.04 -6.86
CA ALA A 201 -17.85 -4.01 -7.22
C ALA A 201 -18.21 -2.86 -8.20
N CYS A 202 -17.29 -1.94 -8.48
CA CYS A 202 -17.53 -0.76 -9.31
C CYS A 202 -16.76 -0.82 -10.65
N GLN A 203 -17.06 0.12 -11.55
CA GLN A 203 -16.28 0.41 -12.75
C GLN A 203 -15.39 1.64 -12.50
N PRO A 204 -14.14 1.46 -12.01
CA PRO A 204 -13.25 2.54 -11.61
C PRO A 204 -12.66 3.30 -12.81
N PHE A 205 -12.38 4.59 -12.60
CA PHE A 205 -11.50 5.36 -13.48
C PHE A 205 -10.12 5.54 -12.84
N PHE A 206 -9.08 5.35 -13.64
CA PHE A 206 -7.68 5.48 -13.19
C PHE A 206 -7.07 6.76 -13.74
N ILE A 207 -6.67 7.67 -12.85
CA ILE A 207 -6.01 8.93 -13.21
C ILE A 207 -4.59 8.92 -12.63
N ARG A 208 -3.59 9.06 -13.49
CA ARG A 208 -2.17 9.12 -13.10
C ARG A 208 -1.70 10.57 -13.09
N CYS A 209 -1.45 11.11 -11.91
CA CYS A 209 -0.87 12.43 -11.75
C CYS A 209 0.67 12.35 -11.75
N ILE A 210 1.30 13.19 -12.56
CA ILE A 210 2.77 13.24 -12.68
C ILE A 210 3.25 14.60 -12.20
N LYS A 211 4.19 14.58 -11.25
CA LYS A 211 4.87 15.77 -10.74
C LYS A 211 5.97 16.18 -11.72
N PRO A 212 5.92 17.38 -12.32
CA PRO A 212 6.90 17.79 -13.34
C PRO A 212 8.25 18.18 -12.74
N ASN A 213 8.29 18.67 -11.50
CA ASN A 213 9.51 19.06 -10.78
C ASN A 213 9.30 19.12 -9.25
N GLU A 214 10.39 19.06 -8.48
CA GLU A 214 10.40 19.17 -7.02
C GLU A 214 10.14 20.60 -6.49
N TYR A 215 10.44 21.61 -7.30
CA TYR A 215 10.38 23.02 -6.92
C TYR A 215 8.98 23.63 -6.94
N LYS A 216 7.95 22.85 -7.32
CA LYS A 216 6.56 23.32 -7.49
C LYS A 216 6.47 24.53 -8.46
N ALA A 217 7.37 24.60 -9.44
CA ALA A 217 7.46 25.72 -10.38
C ALA A 217 6.76 25.38 -11.72
N PRO A 218 6.00 26.31 -12.32
CA PRO A 218 5.46 26.12 -13.66
C PRO A 218 6.57 26.07 -14.71
N ASN A 219 6.32 25.43 -15.85
CA ASN A 219 7.25 25.32 -17.00
C ASN A 219 8.64 24.72 -16.69
N ASN A 220 8.80 24.05 -15.56
CA ASN A 220 10.02 23.34 -15.20
C ASN A 220 9.78 21.82 -15.27
N PHE A 221 10.52 21.14 -16.15
CA PHE A 221 10.33 19.71 -16.43
C PHE A 221 11.59 18.92 -16.12
N ASP A 222 11.57 18.19 -15.00
CA ASP A 222 12.61 17.23 -14.65
C ASP A 222 12.32 15.88 -15.32
N ARG A 223 13.06 15.62 -16.41
CA ARG A 223 12.96 14.38 -17.19
C ARG A 223 13.22 13.15 -16.32
N ALA A 224 14.20 13.19 -15.42
CA ALA A 224 14.58 12.03 -14.63
C ALA A 224 13.51 11.69 -13.60
N LEU A 225 12.94 12.71 -12.95
CA LEU A 225 11.82 12.59 -12.02
C LEU A 225 10.58 12.03 -12.72
N VAL A 226 10.22 12.57 -13.88
CA VAL A 226 9.03 12.12 -14.64
C VAL A 226 9.21 10.70 -15.15
N CYS A 227 10.36 10.36 -15.74
CA CYS A 227 10.66 8.99 -16.17
C CYS A 227 10.64 7.97 -15.02
N ARG A 228 11.01 8.40 -13.81
CA ARG A 228 10.92 7.55 -12.61
C ARG A 228 9.46 7.31 -12.23
N GLN A 229 8.63 8.35 -12.19
CA GLN A 229 7.19 8.22 -11.90
C GLN A 229 6.46 7.36 -12.93
N LEU A 230 6.77 7.47 -14.23
CA LEU A 230 6.16 6.64 -15.27
C LEU A 230 6.47 5.14 -15.10
N ARG A 231 7.70 4.81 -14.69
CA ARG A 231 8.07 3.42 -14.35
C ARG A 231 7.34 2.94 -13.10
N TYR A 232 7.34 3.75 -12.04
CA TYR A 232 6.80 3.34 -10.74
C TYR A 232 5.27 3.29 -10.68
N SER A 233 4.59 4.01 -11.59
CA SER A 233 3.14 3.98 -11.73
C SER A 233 2.62 2.80 -12.56
N GLY A 234 3.48 1.94 -13.10
CA GLY A 234 3.05 0.84 -13.96
C GLY A 234 2.59 1.28 -15.36
N MET A 235 2.84 2.53 -15.73
CA MET A 235 2.41 3.06 -17.03
C MET A 235 3.17 2.40 -18.19
N MET A 236 4.46 2.11 -17.99
CA MET A 236 5.27 1.42 -19.00
C MET A 236 4.78 -0.01 -19.23
N GLU A 237 4.41 -0.70 -18.16
CA GLU A 237 3.86 -2.06 -18.18
C GLU A 237 2.49 -2.08 -18.83
N THR A 238 1.63 -1.10 -18.52
CA THR A 238 0.32 -0.93 -19.19
C THR A 238 0.47 -0.76 -20.69
N ILE A 239 1.41 0.08 -21.13
CA ILE A 239 1.71 0.27 -22.55
C ILE A 239 2.23 -1.04 -23.16
N SER A 240 3.12 -1.75 -22.46
CA SER A 240 3.64 -3.04 -22.90
C SER A 240 2.54 -4.09 -23.08
N ILE A 241 1.59 -4.16 -22.14
CA ILE A 241 0.43 -5.07 -22.18
C ILE A 241 -0.45 -4.77 -23.39
N ARG A 242 -0.86 -3.52 -23.57
CA ARG A 242 -1.69 -3.12 -24.72
C ARG A 242 -1.00 -3.36 -26.05
N ARG A 243 0.33 -3.19 -26.11
CA ARG A 243 1.13 -3.47 -27.32
C ARG A 243 1.24 -4.96 -27.66
N LYS A 244 1.16 -5.86 -26.67
CA LYS A 244 1.16 -7.31 -26.90
C LYS A 244 -0.17 -7.82 -27.46
N GLY A 245 -1.25 -7.07 -27.25
CA GLY A 245 -2.56 -7.31 -27.84
C GLY A 245 -2.72 -6.61 -29.20
N TYR A 246 -3.90 -6.03 -29.44
CA TYR A 246 -4.23 -5.29 -30.67
C TYR A 246 -4.39 -3.79 -30.35
N PRO A 247 -3.27 -3.03 -30.32
CA PRO A 247 -3.28 -1.62 -29.88
C PRO A 247 -3.89 -0.66 -30.91
N ILE A 248 -3.94 -1.04 -32.19
CA ILE A 248 -4.51 -0.23 -33.27
C ILE A 248 -5.87 -0.82 -33.61
N ARG A 249 -6.93 -0.03 -33.42
CA ARG A 249 -8.31 -0.40 -33.71
C ARG A 249 -8.85 0.54 -34.78
N HIS A 250 -9.16 -0.01 -35.94
CA HIS A 250 -9.80 0.73 -37.02
C HIS A 250 -11.16 0.12 -37.28
N LEU A 251 -12.20 0.96 -37.28
CA LEU A 251 -13.50 0.57 -37.80
C LEU A 251 -13.36 0.32 -39.31
N PHE A 252 -14.12 -0.63 -39.83
CA PHE A 252 -14.28 -0.77 -41.27
C PHE A 252 -14.83 0.55 -41.81
N ARG A 253 -14.33 0.99 -42.97
CA ARG A 253 -14.97 2.08 -43.70
C ARG A 253 -16.31 1.54 -44.20
N ASP A 254 -17.37 2.30 -43.97
CA ASP A 254 -18.71 2.02 -44.49
C ASP A 254 -18.71 1.79 -46.01
#